data_AF-A0A840AQT2-F1
#
_entry.id   AF-A0A840AQT2-F1
#
_cell.length_a   1.000
_cell.length_b   1.000
_cell.length_c   1.000
_cell.angle_alpha   90.00
_cell.angle_beta   90.00
_cell.angle_gamma   90.00
#
_symmetry.space_group_name_H-M   'P 1'
#
loop_
_entity.id
_entity.type
_entity.pdbx_description
1 polymer ?
#
loop_
_entity_poly.entity_id
_entity_poly.type
_entity_poly.pdbx_seq_one_letter_code
_entity_poly.pdbx_strand_id
1 'polypeptide(L)'
;MTIRHFYIAMAIIGTAAPWLFFSSFFAQHGLALPLFLKSLFANDPSAGFSADILISIPIFWVWSWRDAVKHKVERWWLVLPGSFFVGLSLALPLYLYLRERD
;
A
#
# COMPACT_ATOMS: atom_id res chain seq x y z
N MET A 1 -13.43 -20.25 0.66
CA MET A 1 -13.10 -18.81 0.53
C MET A 1 -13.29 -18.43 -0.92
N THR A 2 -14.04 -17.36 -1.23
CA THR A 2 -13.99 -16.75 -2.56
C THR A 2 -12.75 -15.86 -2.65
N ILE A 3 -12.27 -15.56 -3.87
CA ILE A 3 -11.09 -14.70 -4.08
C ILE A 3 -11.27 -13.29 -3.49
N ARG A 4 -12.52 -12.81 -3.46
CA ARG A 4 -12.92 -11.57 -2.80
C ARG A 4 -12.60 -11.55 -1.30
N HIS A 5 -12.87 -12.64 -0.59
CA HIS A 5 -12.54 -12.77 0.84
C HIS A 5 -11.02 -12.79 1.07
N PHE A 6 -10.27 -13.40 0.16
CA PHE A 6 -8.82 -13.38 0.20
C PHE A 6 -8.29 -11.95 0.05
N TYR A 7 -8.80 -11.17 -0.92
CA TYR A 7 -8.36 -9.78 -1.12
C TYR A 7 -8.64 -8.88 0.09
N ILE A 8 -9.84 -8.95 0.68
CA ILE A 8 -10.12 -8.13 1.87
C ILE A 8 -9.25 -8.55 3.08
N ALA A 9 -9.02 -9.85 3.26
CA ALA A 9 -8.11 -10.33 4.30
C ALA A 9 -6.68 -9.82 4.07
N MET A 10 -6.19 -9.87 2.82
CA MET A 10 -4.88 -9.34 2.48
C MET A 10 -4.81 -7.82 2.61
N ALA A 11 -5.90 -7.08 2.36
CA ALA A 11 -5.95 -5.64 2.61
C ALA A 11 -5.82 -5.29 4.10
N ILE A 12 -6.47 -6.07 4.97
CA ILE A 12 -6.35 -5.93 6.42
C ILE A 12 -4.92 -6.23 6.87
N ILE A 13 -4.35 -7.36 6.44
CA ILE A 13 -2.97 -7.75 6.79
C ILE A 13 -1.97 -6.73 6.24
N GLY A 14 -2.16 -6.29 4.99
CA GLY A 14 -1.33 -5.30 4.32
C GLY A 14 -1.39 -3.92 4.96
N THR A 15 -2.41 -3.63 5.76
CA THR A 15 -2.51 -2.43 6.61
C THR A 15 -1.89 -2.65 7.97
N ALA A 16 -2.22 -3.76 8.64
CA ALA A 16 -1.77 -4.04 9.99
C ALA A 16 -0.25 -4.22 10.05
N ALA A 17 0.34 -4.99 9.13
CA ALA A 17 1.76 -5.32 9.18
C ALA A 17 2.67 -4.07 9.12
N PRO A 18 2.53 -3.14 8.15
CA PRO A 18 3.34 -1.91 8.16
C PRO A 18 3.12 -1.05 9.40
N TRP A 19 1.86 -0.89 9.83
CA TRP A 19 1.53 -0.05 10.98
C TRP A 19 2.06 -0.58 12.31
N LEU A 20 2.27 -1.90 12.46
CA LEU A 20 2.96 -2.45 13.64
C LEU A 20 4.41 -1.93 13.73
N PHE A 21 5.12 -1.83 12.61
CA PHE A 21 6.48 -1.27 12.59
C PHE A 21 6.47 0.25 12.72
N PHE A 22 5.56 0.94 12.02
CA PHE A 22 5.48 2.40 12.04
C PHE A 22 5.06 2.93 13.42
N SER A 23 4.09 2.28 14.08
CA SER A 23 3.66 2.68 15.43
C SER A 23 4.78 2.55 16.45
N SER A 24 5.59 1.49 16.39
CA SER A 24 6.78 1.36 17.25
C SER A 24 7.80 2.49 17.00
N PHE A 25 8.01 2.88 15.74
CA PHE A 25 8.90 3.97 15.40
C PHE A 25 8.40 5.32 15.94
N PHE A 26 7.12 5.65 15.68
CA PHE A 26 6.50 6.90 16.12
C PHE A 26 6.35 6.97 17.64
N ALA A 27 6.17 5.85 18.34
CA ALA A 27 6.18 5.80 19.80
C ALA A 27 7.55 6.17 20.38
N GLN A 28 8.65 5.82 19.70
CA GLN A 28 10.02 6.09 20.16
C GLN A 28 10.53 7.49 19.75
N HIS A 29 10.17 7.97 18.56
CA HIS A 29 10.75 9.18 17.96
C HIS A 29 9.75 10.35 17.83
N GLY A 30 8.49 10.15 18.21
CA GLY A 30 7.39 11.09 17.91
C GLY A 30 7.12 11.18 16.41
N LEU A 31 6.30 12.16 15.98
CA LEU A 31 5.97 12.41 14.56
C LEU A 31 7.13 13.05 13.77
N ALA A 32 8.30 12.41 13.77
CA ALA A 32 9.50 12.87 13.09
C ALA A 32 9.57 12.34 11.64
N LEU A 33 8.76 12.92 10.73
CA LEU A 33 8.72 12.51 9.32
C LEU A 33 10.08 12.51 8.60
N PRO A 34 10.96 13.52 8.77
CA PRO A 34 12.28 13.50 8.12
C PRO A 34 13.16 12.34 8.59
N LEU A 35 13.08 12.00 9.89
CA LEU A 35 13.81 10.87 10.45
C LEU A 35 13.25 9.55 9.93
N PHE A 36 11.93 9.42 9.85
CA PHE A 36 11.26 8.25 9.28
C PHE A 36 11.74 7.97 7.85
N LEU A 37 11.75 8.99 6.99
CA LEU A 37 12.24 8.85 5.61
C LEU A 37 13.71 8.47 5.56
N LYS A 38 14.56 9.05 6.43
CA LYS A 38 15.97 8.67 6.52
C LYS A 38 16.14 7.22 6.97
N SER A 39 15.30 6.75 7.89
CA SER A 39 15.33 5.37 8.40
C SER A 39 14.94 4.32 7.36
N LEU A 40 14.10 4.67 6.38
CA LEU A 40 13.80 3.80 5.23
C LEU A 40 15.04 3.46 4.41
N PHE A 41 16.01 4.38 4.36
CA PHE A 41 17.28 4.23 3.64
C PHE A 41 18.49 4.07 4.59
N ALA A 42 18.28 3.52 5.79
CA ALA A 42 19.34 3.39 6.78
C ALA A 42 20.41 2.33 6.44
N ASN A 43 20.06 1.31 5.64
CA ASN A 43 20.96 0.26 5.19
C ASN A 43 20.57 -0.25 3.79
N ASP A 44 21.47 -0.98 3.14
CA ASP A 44 21.26 -1.45 1.76
C ASP A 44 19.98 -2.31 1.60
N PRO A 45 19.67 -3.26 2.50
CA PRO A 45 18.41 -4.01 2.41
C PRO A 45 17.16 -3.12 2.52
N SER A 46 17.10 -2.21 3.51
CA SER A 46 15.94 -1.33 3.71
C SER A 46 15.79 -0.35 2.56
N ALA A 47 16.90 0.16 2.03
CA ALA A 47 16.93 1.00 0.85
C ALA A 47 16.41 0.25 -0.38
N GLY A 48 16.82 -1.00 -0.57
CA GLY A 48 16.31 -1.87 -1.64
C GLY A 48 14.80 -2.09 -1.57
N PHE A 49 14.27 -2.45 -0.39
CA PHE A 49 12.82 -2.59 -0.19
C PHE A 49 12.06 -1.28 -0.42
N SER A 50 12.61 -0.15 0.05
CA SER A 50 12.00 1.16 -0.13
C SER A 50 11.98 1.56 -1.60
N ALA A 51 13.07 1.33 -2.34
CA ALA A 51 13.13 1.58 -3.78
C ALA A 51 12.13 0.71 -4.56
N ASP A 52 12.03 -0.58 -4.24
CA ASP A 52 11.07 -1.50 -4.85
C ASP A 52 9.61 -1.00 -4.72
N ILE A 53 9.23 -0.55 -3.51
CA ILE A 53 7.90 0.00 -3.25
C ILE A 53 7.69 1.34 -3.96
N LEU A 54 8.67 2.26 -3.90
CA LEU A 54 8.57 3.58 -4.51
C LEU A 54 8.45 3.52 -6.04
N ILE A 55 9.10 2.54 -6.68
CA ILE A 55 8.97 2.30 -8.12
C ILE A 55 7.64 1.61 -8.44
N SER A 56 7.21 0.66 -7.61
CA SER A 56 5.99 -0.11 -7.86
C SER A 56 4.70 0.71 -7.70
N ILE A 57 4.64 1.67 -6.76
CA ILE A 57 3.47 2.54 -6.54
C ILE A 57 3.03 3.29 -7.81
N PRO A 58 3.87 4.09 -8.49
CA PRO A 58 3.44 4.83 -9.67
C PRO A 58 3.08 3.91 -10.84
N ILE A 59 3.80 2.80 -11.01
CA ILE A 59 3.46 1.77 -12.02
C ILE A 59 2.04 1.24 -11.75
N PHE A 60 1.77 0.88 -10.49
CA PHE A 60 0.48 0.39 -10.06
C PHE A 60 -0.63 1.44 -10.20
N TRP A 61 -0.37 2.72 -9.93
CA TRP A 61 -1.35 3.78 -10.16
C TRP A 61 -1.73 3.89 -11.64
N VAL A 62 -0.76 3.91 -12.55
CA VAL A 62 -1.04 4.00 -13.99
C VAL A 62 -1.78 2.76 -14.49
N TRP A 63 -1.35 1.57 -14.07
CA TRP A 63 -1.99 0.32 -14.45
C TRP A 63 -3.41 0.21 -13.90
N SER A 64 -3.60 0.44 -12.60
CA SER A 64 -4.90 0.33 -11.93
C SER A 64 -5.89 1.38 -12.44
N TRP A 65 -5.42 2.57 -12.80
CA TRP A 65 -6.26 3.60 -13.43
C TRP A 65 -6.80 3.11 -14.78
N ARG A 66 -5.92 2.63 -15.67
CA ARG A 66 -6.33 2.10 -16.98
C ARG A 66 -7.28 0.92 -16.85
N ASP A 67 -7.01 0.01 -15.93
CA ASP A 67 -7.87 -1.15 -15.69
C ASP A 67 -9.21 -0.74 -15.06
N ALA A 68 -9.22 0.24 -14.15
CA ALA A 68 -10.44 0.77 -13.53
C ALA A 68 -11.37 1.42 -14.57
N VAL A 69 -10.82 2.18 -15.50
CA VAL A 69 -11.59 2.77 -16.60
C VAL A 69 -12.19 1.67 -17.49
N LYS A 70 -11.40 0.64 -17.82
CA LYS A 70 -11.86 -0.47 -18.67
C LYS A 70 -12.96 -1.31 -18.02
N HIS A 71 -12.81 -1.66 -16.75
CA HIS A 71 -13.76 -2.51 -16.01
C HIS A 71 -14.80 -1.71 -15.21
N LYS A 72 -14.84 -0.38 -15.37
CA LYS A 72 -15.72 0.56 -14.66
C LYS A 72 -15.65 0.42 -13.14
N VAL A 73 -14.48 0.12 -12.58
CA VAL A 73 -14.29 -0.10 -11.14
C VAL A 73 -14.68 1.16 -10.37
N GLU A 74 -15.73 1.08 -9.57
CA GLU A 74 -16.18 2.19 -8.75
C GLU A 74 -15.21 2.42 -7.58
N ARG A 75 -15.10 3.66 -7.12
CA ARG A 75 -14.27 4.03 -5.96
C ARG A 75 -12.78 3.71 -6.11
N TRP A 76 -12.28 3.57 -7.34
CA TRP A 76 -10.83 3.40 -7.61
C TRP A 76 -9.97 4.45 -6.91
N TRP A 77 -10.47 5.67 -6.72
CA TRP A 77 -9.76 6.74 -6.03
C TRP A 77 -9.30 6.37 -4.60
N LEU A 78 -9.93 5.39 -3.92
CA LEU A 78 -9.52 4.88 -2.61
C LEU A 78 -8.11 4.25 -2.61
N VAL A 79 -7.65 3.81 -3.78
CA VAL A 79 -6.32 3.24 -3.97
C VAL A 79 -5.22 4.29 -3.73
N LEU A 80 -5.48 5.56 -4.08
CA LEU A 80 -4.52 6.66 -3.92
C LEU A 80 -4.16 6.96 -2.45
N PRO A 81 -5.13 7.24 -1.54
CA PRO A 81 -4.82 7.42 -0.13
C PRO A 81 -4.30 6.10 0.50
N GLY A 82 -4.77 4.94 0.05
CA GLY A 82 -4.24 3.65 0.51
C GLY A 82 -2.73 3.50 0.21
N SER A 83 -2.30 3.86 -1.00
CA SER A 83 -0.88 3.87 -1.36
C SER A 83 -0.06 4.89 -0.59
N PHE A 84 -0.64 6.05 -0.26
CA PHE A 84 0.08 7.13 0.42
C PHE A 84 0.24 6.89 1.93
N PHE A 85 -0.82 6.42 2.61
CA PHE A 85 -0.82 6.24 4.06
C PHE A 85 -0.28 4.89 4.53
N VAL A 86 -0.32 3.87 3.67
CA VAL A 86 0.09 2.51 4.02
C VAL A 86 1.13 1.97 3.05
N GLY A 87 0.86 2.09 1.75
CA GLY A 87 1.73 1.57 0.69
C GLY A 87 1.02 0.58 -0.21
N LEU A 88 1.82 -0.07 -1.07
CA LEU A 88 1.30 -1.01 -2.07
C LEU A 88 0.63 -2.25 -1.45
N SER A 89 1.04 -2.63 -0.24
CA SER A 89 0.51 -3.78 0.51
C SER A 89 -0.99 -3.71 0.79
N LEU A 90 -1.55 -2.51 0.99
CA LEU A 90 -3.00 -2.28 1.07
C LEU A 90 -3.59 -1.96 -0.31
N ALA A 91 -2.92 -1.10 -1.07
CA ALA A 91 -3.48 -0.53 -2.29
C ALA A 91 -3.81 -1.60 -3.35
N LEU A 92 -2.93 -2.59 -3.51
CA LEU A 92 -3.11 -3.70 -4.44
C LEU A 92 -4.33 -4.59 -4.09
N PRO A 93 -4.40 -5.22 -2.90
CA PRO A 93 -5.54 -6.05 -2.55
C PRO A 93 -6.85 -5.25 -2.46
N LEU A 94 -6.82 -3.99 -2.03
CA LEU A 94 -8.00 -3.12 -2.03
C LEU A 94 -8.53 -2.92 -3.45
N TYR A 95 -7.65 -2.63 -4.41
CA TYR A 95 -8.04 -2.48 -5.81
C TYR A 95 -8.65 -3.77 -6.37
N LEU A 96 -7.99 -4.91 -6.12
CA LEU A 96 -8.48 -6.21 -6.58
C LEU A 96 -9.85 -6.56 -5.96
N TYR A 97 -10.06 -6.22 -4.69
CA TYR A 97 -11.36 -6.36 -4.03
C TYR A 97 -12.45 -5.49 -4.66
N LEU A 98 -12.14 -4.24 -5.04
CA LEU A 98 -13.09 -3.33 -5.72
C LEU A 98 -13.38 -3.79 -7.16
N ARG A 99 -12.39 -4.38 -7.82
CA ARG A 99 -12.50 -4.93 -9.17
C ARG A 99 -13.32 -6.22 -9.20
N GLU A 100 -13.24 -7.03 -8.16
CA GLU A 100 -14.03 -8.24 -7.99
C GLU A 100 -15.51 -7.88 -7.76
N ARG A 101 -16.24 -7.79 -8.86
CA ARG A 101 -17.70 -7.70 -8.87
C ARG A 101 -18.19 -9.15 -8.79
N ASP A 102 -18.71 -9.55 -7.63
CA ASP A 102 -19.38 -10.86 -7.48
C ASP A 102 -20.38 -11.11 -8.63
#